data_AF-A0AA92DQZ7-F1
#
_entry.id   AF-A0AA92DQZ7-F1
#
_cell.length_a   1.000
_cell.length_b   1.000
_cell.length_c   1.000
_cell.angle_alpha   90.00
_cell.angle_beta   90.00
_cell.angle_gamma   90.00
#
_symmetry.space_group_name_H-M   'P 1'
#
loop_
_entity.id
_entity.type
_entity.pdbx_description
1 polymer ?
#
loop_
_entity_poly.entity_id
_entity_poly.type
_entity_poly.pdbx_seq_one_letter_code
_entity_poly.pdbx_strand_id
1 'polypeptide(L)'
;MRGFAALVLLLSFVSGPVQARDALDWLAREPVTLLDWGMTRLRGDLHDTVDGLSRDLRTEVSRSGVFYRFQDRRIVAYANFVDLPRNRTEEVCKDLYTRLAGALVRGGPQGAGGAAWYLESVFSHDSQGGDRPQDLGDQMADRVVLQVTVGPKPSQAFDDGRRITCTGRLDATPENIALKSEG
;
A
#
# COMPACT_ATOMS: atom_id res chain seq x y z
N MET A 1 -42.89 -76.59 6.85
CA MET A 1 -43.41 -75.67 5.82
C MET A 1 -43.27 -74.24 6.32
N ARG A 2 -42.79 -73.32 5.47
CA ARG A 2 -42.68 -71.84 5.65
C ARG A 2 -41.55 -71.42 6.61
N GLY A 3 -40.68 -70.45 6.31
CA GLY A 3 -40.54 -69.55 5.17
C GLY A 3 -39.39 -68.56 5.46
N PHE A 4 -38.70 -68.12 4.40
CA PHE A 4 -37.63 -67.12 4.40
C PHE A 4 -38.01 -65.80 5.08
N ALA A 5 -37.03 -65.15 5.73
CA ALA A 5 -36.89 -63.70 5.69
C ALA A 5 -35.45 -63.29 6.05
N ALA A 6 -34.67 -62.98 5.01
CA ALA A 6 -33.39 -62.30 5.12
C ALA A 6 -33.66 -60.83 5.48
N LEU A 7 -33.08 -60.35 6.58
CA LEU A 7 -33.12 -58.93 6.95
C LEU A 7 -31.85 -58.27 6.40
N VAL A 8 -31.97 -57.64 5.23
CA VAL A 8 -30.96 -56.74 4.66
C VAL A 8 -31.04 -55.43 5.43
N LEU A 9 -30.03 -55.14 6.27
CA LEU A 9 -29.88 -53.82 6.90
C LEU A 9 -29.31 -52.84 5.87
N LEU A 10 -30.21 -52.02 5.31
CA LEU A 10 -29.92 -50.91 4.42
C LEU A 10 -29.06 -49.85 5.13
N LEU A 11 -27.95 -49.54 4.50
CA LEU A 11 -27.03 -48.44 4.79
C LEU A 11 -27.78 -47.10 4.75
N SER A 12 -27.93 -46.44 5.89
CA SER A 12 -28.24 -45.01 5.93
C SER A 12 -26.95 -44.24 6.15
N PHE A 13 -26.19 -44.03 5.06
CA PHE A 13 -25.23 -42.94 5.02
C PHE A 13 -26.04 -41.64 5.05
N VAL A 14 -26.12 -40.99 6.22
CA VAL A 14 -26.51 -39.58 6.30
C VAL A 14 -25.36 -38.77 5.73
N SER A 15 -25.29 -38.71 4.41
CA SER A 15 -24.53 -37.69 3.70
C SER A 15 -25.34 -36.41 3.78
N GLY A 16 -25.28 -35.74 4.92
CA GLY A 16 -25.71 -34.34 4.99
C GLY A 16 -24.90 -33.55 3.95
N PRO A 17 -25.52 -32.64 3.18
CA PRO A 17 -24.76 -31.80 2.26
C PRO A 17 -23.72 -31.06 3.10
N VAL A 18 -22.43 -31.22 2.77
CA VAL A 18 -21.39 -30.29 3.20
C VAL A 18 -21.76 -28.98 2.54
N GLN A 19 -22.56 -28.18 3.26
CA GLN A 19 -22.97 -26.87 2.81
C GLN A 19 -21.69 -26.06 2.73
N ALA A 20 -21.21 -25.84 1.51
CA ALA A 20 -20.06 -25.00 1.25
C ALA A 20 -20.31 -23.68 1.98
N ARG A 21 -19.44 -23.35 2.95
CA ARG A 21 -19.55 -22.08 3.67
C ARG A 21 -19.50 -20.99 2.62
N ASP A 22 -20.50 -20.13 2.60
CA ASP A 22 -20.52 -19.00 1.70
C ASP A 22 -19.28 -18.13 1.97
N ALA A 23 -18.57 -17.76 0.90
CA ALA A 23 -17.31 -17.04 1.02
C ALA A 23 -17.53 -15.61 1.54
N LEU A 24 -18.68 -14.99 1.26
CA LEU A 24 -19.01 -13.66 1.77
C LEU A 24 -19.35 -13.74 3.25
N ASP A 25 -20.05 -14.78 3.71
CA ASP A 25 -20.30 -15.01 5.14
C ASP A 25 -19.00 -15.24 5.93
N TRP A 26 -17.99 -15.84 5.31
CA TRP A 26 -16.66 -15.96 5.92
C TRP A 26 -15.95 -14.59 5.95
N LEU A 27 -15.87 -13.88 4.83
CA LEU A 27 -15.22 -12.56 4.75
C LEU A 27 -15.87 -11.51 5.66
N ALA A 28 -17.20 -11.53 5.80
CA ALA A 28 -17.94 -10.61 6.67
C ALA A 28 -17.66 -10.81 8.16
N ARG A 29 -17.04 -11.93 8.56
CA ARG A 29 -16.65 -12.21 9.95
C ARG A 29 -15.21 -11.82 10.27
N GLU A 30 -14.38 -11.55 9.27
CA GLU A 30 -13.00 -11.11 9.48
C GLU A 30 -12.99 -9.59 9.75
N PRO A 31 -12.55 -9.13 10.94
CA PRO A 31 -12.58 -7.71 11.27
C PRO A 31 -11.53 -6.94 10.47
N VAL A 32 -11.94 -5.84 9.83
CA VAL A 32 -11.00 -4.90 9.18
C VAL A 32 -10.45 -3.95 10.24
N THR A 33 -9.13 -3.88 10.39
CA THR A 33 -8.51 -3.01 11.40
C THR A 33 -8.45 -1.55 10.94
N LEU A 34 -8.29 -0.61 11.87
CA LEU A 34 -8.02 0.79 11.54
C LEU A 34 -6.75 0.95 10.69
N LEU A 35 -5.75 0.09 10.90
CA LEU A 35 -4.53 0.05 10.09
C LEU A 35 -4.85 -0.33 8.65
N ASP A 36 -5.68 -1.35 8.42
CA ASP A 36 -6.07 -1.80 7.08
C ASP A 36 -6.87 -0.72 6.33
N TRP A 37 -7.79 -0.06 7.02
CA TRP A 37 -8.52 1.08 6.49
C TRP A 37 -7.61 2.25 6.13
N GLY A 38 -6.71 2.63 7.04
CA GLY A 38 -5.75 3.71 6.81
C GLY A 38 -4.82 3.42 5.63
N MET A 39 -4.29 2.19 5.52
CA MET A 39 -3.50 1.78 4.36
C MET A 39 -4.30 1.80 3.05
N THR A 40 -5.58 1.46 3.10
CA THR A 40 -6.46 1.48 1.92
C THR A 40 -6.73 2.91 1.46
N ARG A 41 -6.98 3.84 2.39
CA ARG A 41 -7.10 5.27 2.07
C ARG A 41 -5.80 5.84 1.51
N LEU A 42 -4.67 5.62 2.20
CA LEU A 42 -3.35 6.04 1.72
C LEU A 42 -3.04 5.50 0.31
N ARG A 43 -3.47 4.27 0.00
CA ARG A 43 -3.32 3.68 -1.33
C ARG A 43 -4.16 4.42 -2.38
N GLY A 44 -5.39 4.80 -2.05
CA GLY A 44 -6.25 5.60 -2.91
C GLY A 44 -5.63 6.97 -3.20
N ASP A 45 -5.27 7.72 -2.16
CA ASP A 45 -4.64 9.04 -2.28
C ASP A 45 -3.35 8.97 -3.10
N LEU A 46 -2.51 7.96 -2.85
CA LEU A 46 -1.29 7.72 -3.62
C LEU A 46 -1.59 7.42 -5.08
N HIS A 47 -2.59 6.59 -5.37
CA HIS A 47 -2.96 6.26 -6.74
C HIS A 47 -3.40 7.51 -7.50
N ASP A 48 -4.32 8.29 -6.94
CA ASP A 48 -4.85 9.50 -7.57
C ASP A 48 -3.74 10.56 -7.76
N THR A 49 -2.86 10.70 -6.77
CA THR A 49 -1.74 11.63 -6.84
C THR A 49 -0.72 11.22 -7.90
N VAL A 50 -0.37 9.93 -7.96
CA VAL A 50 0.57 9.38 -8.94
C VAL A 50 -0.01 9.49 -10.36
N ASP A 51 -1.29 9.20 -10.55
CA ASP A 51 -1.97 9.32 -11.83
C ASP A 51 -1.98 10.79 -12.29
N GLY A 52 -2.39 11.72 -11.43
CA GLY A 52 -2.32 13.17 -11.72
C GLY A 52 -0.91 13.63 -12.10
N LEU A 53 0.10 13.26 -11.31
CA LEU A 53 1.50 13.60 -11.57
C LEU A 53 2.01 12.99 -12.89
N SER A 54 1.61 11.76 -13.21
CA SER A 54 2.01 11.07 -14.44
C SER A 54 1.53 11.80 -15.69
N ARG A 55 0.29 12.31 -15.65
CA ARG A 55 -0.31 13.09 -16.75
C ARG A 55 0.36 14.45 -16.88
N ASP A 56 0.59 15.14 -15.77
CA ASP A 56 1.22 16.46 -15.75
C ASP A 56 2.65 16.42 -16.30
N LEU A 57 3.43 15.41 -15.91
CA LEU A 57 4.83 15.25 -16.33
C LEU A 57 4.99 14.44 -17.62
N ARG A 58 3.89 13.92 -18.19
CA ARG A 58 3.90 12.99 -19.34
C ARG A 58 4.86 11.81 -19.15
N THR A 59 4.88 11.27 -17.94
CA THR A 59 5.70 10.12 -17.55
C THR A 59 4.84 8.88 -17.37
N GLU A 60 5.42 7.70 -17.56
CA GLU A 60 4.72 6.43 -17.38
C GLU A 60 4.98 5.89 -15.97
N VAL A 61 3.93 5.35 -15.35
CA VAL A 61 4.02 4.68 -14.05
C VAL A 61 3.79 3.20 -14.27
N SER A 62 4.77 2.38 -13.88
CA SER A 62 4.65 0.92 -13.98
C SER A 62 3.76 0.34 -12.87
N ARG A 63 3.89 0.85 -11.64
CA ARG A 63 3.12 0.40 -10.48
C ARG A 63 3.21 1.41 -9.34
N SER A 64 2.13 1.55 -8.58
CA SER A 64 2.13 2.14 -7.24
C SER A 64 1.42 1.23 -6.25
N GLY A 65 1.59 1.48 -4.95
CA GLY A 65 0.89 0.72 -3.92
C GLY A 65 1.34 1.06 -2.50
N VAL A 66 0.68 0.42 -1.55
CA VAL A 66 0.95 0.56 -0.11
C VAL A 66 0.93 -0.83 0.52
N PHE A 67 1.95 -1.15 1.31
CA PHE A 67 2.03 -2.38 2.08
C PHE A 67 2.66 -2.16 3.46
N TYR A 68 2.37 -3.06 4.40
CA TYR A 68 3.00 -3.08 5.71
C TYR A 68 4.23 -4.00 5.69
N ARG A 69 5.37 -3.48 6.15
CA ARG A 69 6.62 -4.21 6.32
C ARG A 69 6.80 -4.58 7.78
N PHE A 70 6.58 -5.86 8.10
CA PHE A 70 6.59 -6.36 9.47
C PHE A 70 7.97 -6.29 10.14
N GLN A 71 9.05 -6.41 9.37
CA GLN A 71 10.43 -6.48 9.88
C GLN A 71 10.84 -5.23 10.67
N ASP A 72 10.39 -4.06 10.22
CA ASP A 72 10.69 -2.77 10.85
C ASP A 72 9.43 -1.97 11.21
N ARG A 73 8.27 -2.62 11.13
CA ARG A 73 6.95 -2.06 11.49
C ARG A 73 6.60 -0.79 10.72
N ARG A 74 6.99 -0.70 9.45
CA ARG A 74 6.74 0.47 8.59
C ARG A 74 5.65 0.23 7.57
N ILE A 75 4.94 1.28 7.20
CA ILE A 75 4.05 1.31 6.03
C ILE A 75 4.86 1.91 4.88
N VAL A 76 4.98 1.17 3.79
CA VAL A 76 5.71 1.62 2.60
C VAL A 76 4.70 1.98 1.53
N ALA A 77 4.59 3.27 1.24
CA ALA A 77 3.93 3.80 0.06
C ALA A 77 4.97 3.87 -1.06
N TYR A 78 4.73 3.20 -2.20
CA TYR A 78 5.69 3.15 -3.30
C TYR A 78 5.10 3.56 -4.64
N ALA A 79 5.93 4.16 -5.49
CA ALA A 79 5.60 4.49 -6.87
C ALA A 79 6.82 4.24 -7.78
N ASN A 80 6.61 3.49 -8.86
CA ASN A 80 7.65 3.10 -9.80
C ASN A 80 7.41 3.77 -11.15
N PHE A 81 8.17 4.82 -11.41
CA PHE A 81 8.18 5.55 -12.67
C PHE A 81 9.10 4.89 -13.68
N VAL A 82 8.73 5.04 -14.94
CA VAL A 82 9.44 4.53 -16.09
C VAL A 82 10.11 5.69 -16.80
N ASP A 83 11.41 5.59 -17.03
CA ASP A 83 12.13 6.62 -17.77
C ASP A 83 13.27 6.05 -18.64
N LEU A 84 13.73 6.87 -19.57
CA LEU A 84 14.88 6.60 -20.43
C LEU A 84 16.17 6.57 -19.60
N PRO A 85 17.19 5.78 -20.00
CA PRO A 85 18.46 5.67 -19.28
C PRO A 85 19.04 7.00 -18.79
N ARG A 86 19.08 8.02 -19.65
CA ARG A 86 19.63 9.35 -19.34
C ARG A 86 18.92 10.11 -18.22
N ASN A 87 17.65 9.78 -17.95
CA ASN A 87 16.81 10.44 -16.95
C ASN A 87 16.73 9.65 -15.64
N ARG A 88 17.32 8.45 -15.57
CA ARG A 88 17.40 7.64 -14.35
C ARG A 88 18.53 8.18 -13.47
N THR A 89 18.33 9.37 -12.92
CA THR A 89 19.28 10.08 -12.06
C THR A 89 18.72 10.34 -10.67
N GLU A 90 19.60 10.68 -9.74
CA GLU A 90 19.23 11.01 -8.37
C GLU A 90 18.35 12.26 -8.30
N GLU A 91 18.62 13.26 -9.15
CA GLU A 91 17.88 14.52 -9.21
C GLU A 91 16.44 14.30 -9.66
N VAL A 92 16.23 13.51 -10.72
CA VAL A 92 14.88 13.18 -11.22
C VAL A 92 14.10 12.40 -10.17
N CYS A 93 14.76 11.44 -9.52
CA CYS A 93 14.14 10.64 -8.46
C CYS A 93 13.73 11.52 -7.26
N LYS A 94 14.58 12.46 -6.82
CA LYS A 94 14.27 13.40 -5.72
C LYS A 94 13.20 14.41 -6.09
N ASP A 95 13.17 14.89 -7.34
CA ASP A 95 12.11 15.79 -7.83
C ASP A 95 10.74 15.09 -7.83
N LEU A 96 10.66 13.88 -8.39
CA LEU A 96 9.43 13.06 -8.37
C LEU A 96 8.99 12.76 -6.93
N TYR A 97 9.94 12.41 -6.06
CA TYR A 97 9.68 12.20 -4.63
C TYR A 97 9.05 13.44 -3.99
N THR A 98 9.67 14.61 -4.16
CA THR A 98 9.23 15.85 -3.52
C THR A 98 7.86 16.29 -4.01
N ARG A 99 7.59 16.15 -5.32
CA ARG A 99 6.28 16.44 -5.92
C ARG A 99 5.20 15.51 -5.38
N LEU A 100 5.49 14.22 -5.31
CA LEU A 100 4.54 13.22 -4.83
C LEU A 100 4.25 13.42 -3.34
N ALA A 101 5.27 13.56 -2.51
CA ALA A 101 5.14 13.83 -1.08
C ALA A 101 4.36 15.13 -0.82
N GLY A 102 4.73 16.22 -1.50
CA GLY A 102 4.05 17.52 -1.39
C GLY A 102 2.60 17.49 -1.87
N ALA A 103 2.27 16.66 -2.86
CA ALA A 103 0.91 16.50 -3.35
C ALA A 103 0.05 15.67 -2.39
N LEU A 104 0.61 14.63 -1.74
CA LEU A 104 -0.09 13.84 -0.71
C LEU A 104 -0.46 14.68 0.52
N VAL A 105 0.46 15.51 1.00
CA VAL A 105 0.23 16.34 2.19
C VAL A 105 -0.47 17.67 1.88
N ARG A 106 -0.92 17.86 0.63
CA ARG A 106 -1.54 19.11 0.17
C ARG A 106 -2.81 19.38 0.98
N GLY A 107 -2.95 20.62 1.47
CA GLY A 107 -4.07 21.03 2.31
C GLY A 107 -3.80 20.91 3.81
N GLY A 108 -2.71 20.26 4.21
CA GLY A 108 -2.21 20.32 5.58
C GLY A 108 -1.53 21.66 5.91
N PRO A 109 -1.22 21.90 7.20
CA PRO A 109 -0.44 23.06 7.64
C PRO A 109 0.89 23.16 6.89
N GLN A 110 1.32 24.38 6.54
CA GLN A 110 2.64 24.57 5.93
C GLN A 110 3.76 24.25 6.92
N GLY A 111 4.85 23.66 6.42
CA GLY A 111 6.02 23.26 7.23
C GLY A 111 5.98 21.81 7.70
N ALA A 112 6.76 21.50 8.73
CA ALA A 112 6.99 20.12 9.21
C ALA A 112 5.73 19.40 9.74
N GLY A 113 4.64 20.13 10.02
CA GLY A 113 3.39 19.54 10.53
C GLY A 113 2.47 18.95 9.45
N GLY A 114 2.70 19.20 8.16
CA GLY A 114 1.81 18.78 7.08
C GLY A 114 1.66 17.26 6.97
N ALA A 115 2.77 16.53 7.09
CA ALA A 115 2.77 15.07 7.02
C ALA A 115 2.06 14.42 8.21
N ALA A 116 2.34 14.89 9.43
CA ALA A 116 1.69 14.39 10.64
C ALA A 116 0.18 14.63 10.59
N TRP A 117 -0.25 15.84 10.21
CA TRP A 117 -1.67 16.18 10.04
C TRP A 117 -2.37 15.30 9.00
N TYR A 118 -1.73 15.13 7.83
CA TYR A 118 -2.29 14.30 6.76
C TYR A 118 -2.44 12.85 7.21
N LEU A 119 -1.39 12.25 7.76
CA LEU A 119 -1.40 10.86 8.19
C LEU A 119 -2.34 10.62 9.37
N GLU A 120 -2.45 11.58 10.27
CA GLU A 120 -3.47 11.56 11.32
C GLU A 120 -4.87 11.44 10.72
N SER A 121 -5.20 12.26 9.71
CA SER A 121 -6.51 12.21 9.03
C SER A 121 -6.77 10.88 8.32
N VAL A 122 -5.75 10.28 7.71
CA VAL A 122 -5.82 9.00 6.99
C VAL A 122 -6.10 7.84 7.95
N PHE A 123 -5.40 7.81 9.09
CA PHE A 123 -5.41 6.70 10.03
C PHE A 123 -6.41 6.86 11.19
N SER A 124 -7.06 8.02 11.34
CA SER A 124 -7.97 8.27 12.47
C SER A 124 -9.47 8.31 12.14
N HIS A 125 -9.87 8.08 10.89
CA HIS A 125 -11.22 8.38 10.40
C HIS A 125 -12.38 7.76 11.21
N ASP A 126 -12.16 6.62 11.87
CA ASP A 126 -13.20 5.88 12.61
C ASP A 126 -12.88 5.75 14.11
N SER A 127 -11.87 6.46 14.62
CA SER A 127 -11.52 6.45 16.04
C SER A 127 -12.46 7.37 16.84
N GLN A 128 -13.73 6.98 17.02
CA GLN A 128 -14.68 7.73 17.86
C GLN A 128 -14.47 7.51 19.39
N GLY A 129 -13.32 6.97 19.82
CA GLY A 129 -13.07 6.54 21.22
C GLY A 129 -11.74 7.01 21.82
N GLY A 130 -11.65 6.98 23.15
CA GLY A 130 -10.58 7.54 23.97
C GLY A 130 -9.21 6.84 23.96
N ASP A 131 -9.05 5.76 23.19
CA ASP A 131 -7.79 4.98 23.10
C ASP A 131 -6.88 5.42 21.93
N ARG A 132 -7.24 6.50 21.23
CA ARG A 132 -6.39 7.11 20.19
C ARG A 132 -5.09 7.64 20.82
N PRO A 133 -3.90 7.29 20.28
CA PRO A 133 -2.65 7.90 20.71
C PRO A 133 -2.70 9.42 20.55
N GLN A 134 -2.25 10.17 21.57
CA GLN A 134 -2.26 11.64 21.56
C GLN A 134 -1.40 12.24 20.44
N ASP A 135 -0.38 11.49 20.03
CA ASP A 135 0.65 11.80 19.06
C ASP A 135 0.54 10.90 17.80
N LEU A 136 -0.68 10.47 17.46
CA LEU A 136 -0.94 9.55 16.33
C LEU A 136 -0.31 10.06 15.02
N GLY A 137 -0.47 11.35 14.70
CA GLY A 137 0.08 11.94 13.48
C GLY A 137 1.60 11.81 13.40
N ASP A 138 2.30 12.17 14.47
CA ASP A 138 3.77 12.11 14.56
C ASP A 138 4.26 10.65 14.52
N GLN A 139 3.61 9.76 15.28
CA GLN A 139 3.92 8.34 15.24
C GLN A 139 3.72 7.74 13.84
N MET A 140 2.69 8.17 13.11
CA MET A 140 2.47 7.72 11.74
C MET A 140 3.48 8.34 10.78
N ALA A 141 3.86 9.62 10.94
CA ALA A 141 4.91 10.26 10.14
C ALA A 141 6.25 9.53 10.23
N ASP A 142 6.57 8.93 11.38
CA ASP A 142 7.76 8.10 11.55
C ASP A 142 7.65 6.69 10.94
N ARG A 143 6.42 6.19 10.75
CA ARG A 143 6.15 4.81 10.31
C ARG A 143 5.81 4.73 8.84
N VAL A 144 5.28 5.79 8.24
CA VAL A 144 5.00 5.86 6.80
C VAL A 144 6.23 6.35 6.05
N VAL A 145 6.67 5.52 5.11
CA VAL A 145 7.80 5.82 4.23
C VAL A 145 7.29 5.89 2.80
N LEU A 146 7.69 6.94 2.10
CA LEU A 146 7.53 7.03 0.65
C LEU A 146 8.76 6.45 -0.03
N GLN A 147 8.54 5.61 -1.03
CA GLN A 147 9.57 5.05 -1.89
C GLN A 147 9.25 5.37 -3.35
N VAL A 148 10.10 6.15 -4.00
CA VAL A 148 10.00 6.44 -5.44
C VAL A 148 11.11 5.73 -6.18
N THR A 149 10.78 4.97 -7.21
CA THR A 149 11.77 4.32 -8.07
C THR A 149 11.64 4.84 -9.49
N VAL A 150 12.77 5.18 -10.13
CA VAL A 150 12.85 5.50 -11.55
C VAL A 150 13.62 4.37 -12.23
N GLY A 151 12.96 3.67 -13.16
CA GLY A 151 13.52 2.47 -13.77
C GLY A 151 13.17 2.30 -15.24
N PRO A 152 13.61 1.18 -15.86
CA PRO A 152 13.28 0.86 -17.24
C PRO A 152 11.83 0.43 -17.41
N LYS A 153 11.33 0.51 -18.65
CA LYS A 153 10.18 -0.27 -19.07
C LYS A 153 10.48 -1.76 -18.86
N PRO A 154 9.50 -2.61 -18.50
CA PRO A 154 9.72 -4.04 -18.36
C PRO A 154 10.39 -4.69 -19.59
N SER A 155 10.06 -4.22 -20.80
CA SER A 155 10.66 -4.70 -22.05
C SER A 155 12.14 -4.34 -22.23
N GLN A 156 12.63 -3.30 -21.56
CA GLN A 156 14.00 -2.79 -21.66
C GLN A 156 14.87 -3.19 -20.46
N ALA A 157 14.31 -3.89 -19.48
CA ALA A 157 15.00 -4.21 -18.23
C ALA A 157 16.19 -5.15 -18.42
N PHE A 158 16.26 -5.88 -19.53
CA PHE A 158 17.37 -6.78 -19.86
C PHE A 158 18.57 -6.07 -20.49
N ASP A 159 18.36 -4.93 -21.15
CA ASP A 159 19.44 -4.20 -21.83
C ASP A 159 20.10 -3.17 -20.89
N ASP A 160 19.28 -2.43 -20.15
CA ASP A 160 19.71 -1.49 -19.11
C ASP A 160 18.72 -1.55 -17.96
N GLY A 161 19.09 -2.35 -16.96
CA GLY A 161 18.34 -2.59 -15.73
C GLY A 161 18.47 -1.50 -14.67
N ARG A 162 19.21 -0.42 -14.94
CA ARG A 162 19.53 0.60 -13.93
C ARG A 162 18.27 1.23 -13.35
N ARG A 163 18.22 1.28 -12.02
CA ARG A 163 17.14 1.83 -11.21
C ARG A 163 17.72 2.75 -10.14
N ILE A 164 17.08 3.90 -9.97
CA ILE A 164 17.33 4.79 -8.85
C ILE A 164 16.11 4.78 -7.94
N THR A 165 16.32 4.50 -6.66
CA THR A 165 15.27 4.50 -5.64
C THR A 165 15.55 5.56 -4.59
N CYS A 166 14.57 6.41 -4.33
CA CYS A 166 14.53 7.43 -3.30
C CYS A 166 13.59 6.99 -2.19
N THR A 167 14.01 7.08 -0.93
CA THR A 167 13.21 6.63 0.22
C THR A 167 13.31 7.62 1.37
N GLY A 168 12.18 7.95 1.99
CA GLY A 168 12.16 8.86 3.13
C GLY A 168 10.78 9.02 3.77
N ARG A 169 10.67 9.95 4.72
CA ARG A 169 9.39 10.41 5.28
C ARG A 169 8.68 11.38 4.32
N LEU A 170 7.36 11.53 4.45
CA LEU A 170 6.59 12.47 3.61
C LEU A 170 7.00 13.93 3.77
N ASP A 171 7.63 14.29 4.90
CA ASP A 171 8.18 15.62 5.19
C ASP A 171 9.71 15.67 5.07
N ALA A 172 10.34 14.65 4.48
CA ALA A 172 11.78 14.65 4.27
C ALA A 172 12.20 15.79 3.33
N THR A 173 13.19 16.56 3.73
CA THR A 173 13.89 17.51 2.85
C THR A 173 14.79 16.77 1.86
N PRO A 174 15.17 17.38 0.72
CA PRO A 174 15.96 16.70 -0.33
C PRO A 174 17.28 16.06 0.14
N GLU A 175 17.89 16.60 1.19
CA GLU A 175 19.11 16.08 1.83
C GLU A 175 18.85 14.86 2.73
N ASN A 176 17.62 14.67 3.21
CA ASN A 176 17.21 13.57 4.08
C ASN A 176 16.56 12.40 3.32
N ILE A 177 16.52 12.46 1.99
CA ILE A 177 16.05 11.37 1.13
C ILE A 177 17.20 10.38 0.92
N ALA A 178 17.02 9.14 1.41
CA ALA A 178 17.95 8.06 1.19
C ALA A 178 17.91 7.60 -0.27
N LEU A 179 19.08 7.34 -0.85
CA LEU A 179 19.26 6.93 -2.23
C LEU A 179 19.80 5.51 -2.32
N LYS A 180 19.29 4.76 -3.29
CA LYS A 180 19.82 3.46 -3.68
C LYS A 180 19.87 3.38 -5.21
N SER A 181 21.06 3.10 -5.75
CA SER A 181 21.27 2.81 -7.17
C SER A 181 21.51 1.31 -7.34
N GLU A 182 20.77 0.68 -8.24
CA GLU A 182 20.88 -0.75 -8.56
C GLU A 182 20.91 -0.93 -10.08
N GLY A 183 21.74 -1.84 -10.59
CA GLY A 183 21.88 -2.07 -12.04
C GLY A 183 23.28 -2.49 -12.42
#